data_AF-A0A1Q6I9S5-F1
#
_entry.id   AF-A0A1Q6I9S5-F1
#
_cell.length_a   1.000
_cell.length_b   1.000
_cell.length_c   1.000
_cell.angle_alpha   90.00
_cell.angle_beta   90.00
_cell.angle_gamma   90.00
#
_symmetry.space_group_name_H-M   'P 1'
#
loop_
_entity.id
_entity.type
_entity.pdbx_description
1 polymer ?
#
loop_
_entity_poly.entity_id
_entity_poly.type
_entity_poly.pdbx_seq_one_letter_code
_entity_poly.pdbx_strand_id
1 'polypeptide(L)'
;MPLSLLTTNKSIIMGMFESDPLLSTGRSLESLAQENEAYTQKLQALKQIPGITQQQRVSTPTPIWDEIDRIVSSLNDQERAVLNNNKEYYDNSMAIQEMVNSEVLLLVKGRIEGSAEGKAVLEQQLSFVRRTSKIAKEETARRDALFREYVTEHSDMTWQEFIDWKNGKPQQKSKK
;
A
#
# COMPACT_ATOMS: atom_id res chain seq x y z
N MET A 1 4.95 -30.53 -19.14
CA MET A 1 3.86 -29.67 -19.68
C MET A 1 3.79 -28.43 -18.81
N PRO A 2 3.71 -27.23 -19.41
CA PRO A 2 4.67 -26.14 -19.21
C PRO A 2 4.03 -24.92 -18.50
N LEU A 3 4.73 -23.91 -17.95
CA LEU A 3 5.32 -22.76 -18.65
C LEU A 3 5.91 -21.74 -17.63
N SER A 4 7.05 -21.15 -18.02
CA SER A 4 7.53 -19.77 -17.75
C SER A 4 7.49 -19.16 -16.34
N LEU A 5 8.65 -19.11 -15.68
CA LEU A 5 8.99 -18.05 -14.72
C LEU A 5 10.15 -17.21 -15.28
N LEU A 6 9.81 -16.46 -16.33
CA LEU A 6 10.64 -15.35 -16.81
C LEU A 6 10.17 -14.11 -16.02
N THR A 7 10.93 -13.68 -15.03
CA THR A 7 10.49 -12.57 -14.17
C THR A 7 11.67 -11.67 -13.83
N THR A 8 11.93 -10.75 -14.75
CA THR A 8 12.65 -9.47 -14.59
C THR A 8 12.03 -8.71 -13.40
N ASN A 9 12.76 -7.86 -12.68
CA ASN A 9 12.22 -7.12 -11.53
C ASN A 9 10.96 -6.29 -11.85
N LYS A 10 10.80 -5.86 -13.10
CA LYS A 10 9.56 -5.30 -13.65
C LYS A 10 8.36 -6.26 -13.55
N SER A 11 8.56 -7.55 -13.75
CA SER A 11 7.55 -8.61 -13.63
C SER A 11 7.27 -9.02 -12.18
N ILE A 12 8.20 -8.81 -11.23
CA ILE A 12 7.91 -8.97 -9.80
C ILE A 12 6.94 -7.87 -9.34
N ILE A 13 7.19 -6.63 -9.78
CA ILE A 13 6.30 -5.50 -9.53
C ILE A 13 4.96 -5.70 -10.27
N MET A 14 4.99 -6.14 -11.54
CA MET A 14 3.78 -6.32 -12.37
C MET A 14 2.93 -7.55 -12.00
N GLY A 15 3.54 -8.64 -11.52
CA GLY A 15 2.83 -9.83 -11.02
C GLY A 15 2.10 -9.60 -9.69
N MET A 16 2.43 -8.55 -8.95
CA MET A 16 1.68 -8.10 -7.77
C MET A 16 0.48 -7.19 -8.11
N PHE A 17 0.35 -6.74 -9.37
CA PHE A 17 -0.84 -6.03 -9.87
C PHE A 17 -1.90 -6.96 -10.48
N GLU A 18 -1.61 -8.25 -10.67
CA GLU A 18 -2.62 -9.22 -11.20
C GLU A 18 -3.75 -9.52 -10.19
N SER A 19 -3.60 -9.13 -8.93
CA SER A 19 -4.67 -9.17 -7.91
C SER A 19 -5.36 -7.81 -7.70
N ASP A 20 -5.12 -6.81 -8.56
CA ASP A 20 -5.76 -5.50 -8.48
C ASP A 20 -7.06 -5.45 -9.33
N PRO A 21 -8.24 -5.38 -8.70
CA PRO A 21 -9.52 -5.26 -9.40
C PRO A 21 -9.69 -3.96 -10.21
N LEU A 22 -8.75 -3.00 -10.14
CA LEU A 22 -8.77 -1.80 -10.99
C LEU A 22 -8.38 -2.07 -12.46
N LEU A 23 -7.72 -3.19 -12.76
CA LEU A 23 -7.38 -3.59 -14.14
C LEU A 23 -8.48 -4.45 -14.80
N SER A 24 -9.52 -4.82 -14.05
CA SER A 24 -10.68 -5.56 -14.60
C SER A 24 -11.62 -4.71 -15.45
N THR A 25 -11.45 -3.38 -15.47
CA THR A 25 -12.38 -2.49 -16.21
C THR A 25 -11.86 -2.19 -17.60
N GLY A 26 -11.97 -3.17 -18.49
CA GLY A 26 -12.51 -3.02 -19.85
C GLY A 26 -12.01 -1.89 -20.77
N ARG A 27 -10.80 -1.35 -20.62
CA ARG A 27 -10.16 -0.55 -21.69
C ARG A 27 -9.11 -1.41 -22.39
N SER A 28 -9.35 -1.69 -23.67
CA SER A 28 -8.45 -2.50 -24.50
C SER A 28 -7.04 -1.90 -24.49
N LEU A 29 -6.05 -2.71 -24.10
CA LEU A 29 -4.62 -2.41 -24.13
C LEU A 29 -4.17 -1.86 -25.51
N GLU A 30 -4.84 -2.31 -26.57
CA GLU A 30 -4.65 -1.88 -27.96
C GLU A 30 -4.93 -0.38 -28.16
N SER A 31 -5.98 0.14 -27.52
CA SER A 31 -6.35 1.56 -27.64
C SER A 31 -5.31 2.47 -26.99
N LEU A 32 -4.66 2.02 -25.92
CA LEU A 32 -3.62 2.78 -25.23
C LEU A 32 -2.29 2.75 -25.99
N ALA A 33 -1.98 1.63 -26.64
CA ALA A 33 -0.81 1.49 -27.50
C ALA A 33 -0.92 2.42 -28.72
N GLN A 34 -2.09 2.43 -29.35
CA GLN A 34 -2.36 3.26 -30.54
C GLN A 34 -2.33 4.76 -30.23
N GLU A 35 -2.83 5.17 -29.05
CA GLU A 35 -2.75 6.55 -28.59
C GLU A 35 -1.29 6.97 -28.32
N ASN A 36 -0.50 6.10 -27.68
CA ASN A 36 0.93 6.36 -27.47
C ASN A 36 1.69 6.52 -28.79
N GLU A 37 1.46 5.65 -29.78
CA GLU A 37 2.11 5.73 -31.10
C GLU A 37 1.79 7.05 -31.83
N ALA A 38 0.55 7.53 -31.73
CA ALA A 38 0.15 8.81 -32.31
C ALA A 38 0.89 9.99 -31.67
N TYR A 39 1.11 9.95 -30.35
CA TYR A 39 1.92 10.95 -29.65
C TYR A 39 3.39 10.90 -30.08
N THR A 40 3.98 9.71 -30.23
CA THR A 40 5.39 9.57 -30.68
C THR A 40 5.59 10.04 -32.11
N GLN A 41 4.67 9.72 -33.02
CA GLN A 41 4.74 10.22 -34.41
C GLN A 41 4.64 11.74 -34.47
N LYS A 42 3.74 12.34 -33.68
CA LYS A 42 3.60 13.81 -33.62
C LYS A 42 4.87 14.46 -33.08
N LEU A 43 5.55 13.84 -32.10
CA LEU A 43 6.84 14.30 -31.60
C LEU A 43 7.96 14.18 -32.63
N GLN A 44 7.98 13.11 -33.43
CA GLN A 44 8.97 12.91 -34.48
C GLN A 44 8.78 13.88 -35.65
N ALA A 45 7.53 14.20 -36.01
CA ALA A 45 7.24 15.19 -37.05
C ALA A 45 7.73 16.60 -36.67
N LEU A 46 7.58 16.99 -35.39
CA LEU A 46 8.13 18.24 -34.87
C LEU A 46 9.67 18.26 -34.91
N LYS A 47 10.33 17.11 -34.73
CA LYS A 47 11.80 16.98 -34.82
C LYS A 47 12.36 17.07 -36.25
N GLN A 48 11.52 16.92 -37.27
CA GLN A 48 11.95 16.95 -38.68
C GLN A 48 11.89 18.35 -39.31
N ILE A 49 11.49 19.38 -38.57
CA ILE A 49 11.57 20.77 -39.03
C ILE A 49 13.06 21.14 -39.18
N PRO A 50 13.58 21.37 -40.41
CA PRO A 50 15.00 21.64 -40.62
C PRO A 50 15.29 23.07 -40.13
N GLY A 51 15.96 23.19 -39.00
CA GLY A 51 16.29 24.48 -38.38
C GLY A 51 16.63 24.43 -36.89
N ILE A 52 16.38 23.30 -36.22
CA ILE A 52 16.67 23.14 -34.77
C ILE A 52 17.70 22.01 -34.53
N THR A 53 18.52 21.70 -35.54
CA THR A 53 19.61 20.72 -35.43
C THR A 53 20.92 21.39 -35.06
N GLN A 54 20.96 22.03 -33.88
CA GLN A 54 22.21 22.31 -33.16
C GLN A 54 21.93 22.69 -31.70
N GLN A 55 21.17 21.88 -31.00
CA GLN A 55 21.32 21.83 -29.55
C GLN A 55 22.21 20.64 -29.26
N GLN A 56 23.41 20.97 -28.75
CA GLN A 56 24.30 20.04 -28.07
C GLN A 56 23.43 19.02 -27.34
N ARG A 57 23.64 17.74 -27.63
CA ARG A 57 23.13 16.67 -26.77
C ARG A 57 23.84 16.85 -25.44
N VAL A 58 23.31 17.72 -24.60
CA VAL A 58 23.56 17.70 -23.17
C VAL A 58 23.07 16.33 -22.78
N SER A 59 24.01 15.41 -22.59
CA SER A 59 23.76 14.11 -21.99
C SER A 59 23.17 14.39 -20.62
N THR A 60 21.85 14.52 -20.54
CA THR A 60 21.13 14.38 -19.29
C THR A 60 21.57 13.04 -18.74
N PRO A 61 22.15 12.98 -17.52
CA PRO A 61 22.51 11.71 -16.91
C PRO A 61 21.27 10.82 -16.97
N THR A 62 21.44 9.62 -17.49
CA THR A 62 20.37 8.61 -17.48
C THR A 62 19.85 8.51 -16.05
N PRO A 63 18.53 8.56 -15.82
CA PRO A 63 17.96 8.33 -14.51
C PRO A 63 18.57 7.09 -13.88
N ILE A 64 18.90 7.16 -12.58
CA ILE A 64 19.55 6.06 -11.85
C ILE A 64 18.71 4.77 -11.96
N TRP A 65 17.38 4.90 -12.02
CA TRP A 65 16.45 3.80 -12.30
C TRP A 65 16.72 3.08 -13.62
N ASP A 66 16.92 3.83 -14.71
CA ASP A 66 17.20 3.27 -16.03
C ASP A 66 18.56 2.56 -16.06
N GLU A 67 19.53 3.06 -15.28
CA GLU A 67 20.84 2.45 -15.15
C GLU A 67 20.77 1.13 -14.34
N ILE A 68 20.02 1.11 -13.23
CA ILE A 68 19.74 -0.11 -12.46
C ILE A 68 19.05 -1.14 -13.34
N ASP A 69 17.99 -0.75 -14.06
CA ASP A 69 17.23 -1.65 -14.93
C ASP A 69 18.10 -2.22 -16.05
N ARG A 70 18.96 -1.40 -16.64
CA ARG A 70 19.91 -1.84 -17.67
C ARG A 70 20.90 -2.87 -17.13
N ILE A 71 21.49 -2.61 -15.96
CA ILE A 71 22.46 -3.54 -15.34
C ILE A 71 21.76 -4.85 -14.99
N VAL A 72 20.63 -4.79 -14.28
CA VAL A 72 19.86 -5.97 -13.88
C VAL A 72 19.42 -6.80 -15.09
N SER A 73 19.00 -6.13 -16.17
CA SER A 73 18.54 -6.80 -17.40
C SER A 73 19.68 -7.39 -18.23
N SER A 74 20.92 -6.96 -17.98
CA SER A 74 22.11 -7.55 -18.61
C SER A 74 22.63 -8.81 -17.91
N LEU A 75 22.15 -9.09 -16.69
CA LEU A 75 22.54 -10.27 -15.92
C LEU A 75 21.87 -11.53 -16.47
N ASN A 76 22.62 -12.63 -16.48
CA ASN A 76 22.05 -13.95 -16.75
C ASN A 76 21.25 -14.48 -15.54
N ASP A 77 20.53 -15.58 -15.71
CA ASP A 77 19.64 -16.11 -14.65
C ASP A 77 20.37 -16.48 -13.36
N GLN A 78 21.61 -16.96 -13.45
CA GLN A 78 22.41 -17.34 -12.29
C GLN A 78 22.93 -16.12 -11.52
N GLU A 79 23.39 -15.09 -12.24
CA GLU A 79 23.80 -13.80 -11.67
C GLU A 79 22.62 -13.07 -11.05
N ARG A 80 21.46 -13.11 -11.69
CA ARG A 80 20.22 -12.53 -11.15
C ARG A 80 19.77 -13.23 -9.88
N ALA A 81 19.95 -14.55 -9.79
CA ALA A 81 19.68 -15.29 -8.55
C ALA A 81 20.63 -14.86 -7.41
N VAL A 82 21.90 -14.61 -7.69
CA VAL A 82 22.85 -14.10 -6.68
C VAL A 82 22.44 -12.71 -6.20
N LEU A 83 22.06 -11.82 -7.13
CA LEU A 83 21.58 -10.47 -6.79
C LEU A 83 20.29 -10.52 -5.96
N ASN A 84 19.33 -11.37 -6.32
CA ASN A 84 18.06 -11.50 -5.62
C ASN A 84 18.18 -12.16 -4.23
N ASN A 85 19.17 -13.03 -4.03
CA ASN A 85 19.48 -13.61 -2.72
C ASN A 85 20.34 -12.68 -1.84
N ASN A 86 20.78 -11.53 -2.38
CA ASN A 86 21.50 -10.54 -1.61
C ASN A 86 20.54 -9.74 -0.72
N LYS A 87 20.76 -9.80 0.59
CA LYS A 87 19.93 -9.12 1.59
C LYS A 87 19.88 -7.60 1.40
N GLU A 88 21.01 -6.97 1.09
CA GLU A 88 21.09 -5.51 0.89
C GLU A 88 20.29 -5.07 -0.33
N TYR A 89 20.42 -5.81 -1.45
CA TYR A 89 19.63 -5.56 -2.64
C TYR A 89 18.12 -5.72 -2.37
N TYR A 90 17.74 -6.75 -1.62
CA TYR A 90 16.36 -6.99 -1.21
C TYR A 90 15.83 -5.87 -0.31
N ASP A 91 16.56 -5.49 0.74
CA ASP A 91 16.17 -4.43 1.68
C ASP A 91 16.00 -3.08 0.95
N ASN A 92 16.94 -2.74 0.06
CA ASN A 92 16.86 -1.53 -0.76
C ASN A 92 15.64 -1.56 -1.70
N SER A 93 15.36 -2.72 -2.32
CA SER A 93 14.19 -2.88 -3.18
C SER A 93 12.88 -2.73 -2.40
N MET A 94 12.82 -3.27 -1.17
CA MET A 94 11.66 -3.11 -0.28
C MET A 94 11.47 -1.65 0.16
N ALA A 95 12.55 -0.96 0.52
CA ALA A 95 12.48 0.46 0.88
C ALA A 95 12.01 1.33 -0.29
N ILE A 96 12.53 1.09 -1.50
CA ILE A 96 12.09 1.77 -2.71
C ILE A 96 10.59 1.52 -2.97
N GLN A 97 10.14 0.27 -2.81
CA GLN A 97 8.73 -0.09 -2.99
C GLN A 97 7.81 0.63 -1.99
N GLU A 98 8.22 0.72 -0.72
CA GLU A 98 7.46 1.45 0.30
C GLU A 98 7.34 2.94 -0.03
N MET A 99 8.42 3.55 -0.50
CA MET A 99 8.41 4.94 -0.96
C MET A 99 7.51 5.14 -2.18
N VAL A 100 7.52 4.23 -3.15
CA VAL A 100 6.61 4.32 -4.31
C VAL A 100 5.15 4.20 -3.88
N ASN A 101 4.84 3.23 -3.01
CA ASN A 101 3.48 3.02 -2.52
C ASN A 101 2.96 4.24 -1.75
N SER A 102 3.80 4.90 -0.94
CA SER A 102 3.40 6.10 -0.20
C SER A 102 3.08 7.28 -1.14
N GLU A 103 3.91 7.49 -2.16
CA GLU A 103 3.68 8.53 -3.18
C GLU A 103 2.42 8.25 -4.02
N VAL A 104 2.19 6.99 -4.42
CA VAL A 104 0.96 6.60 -5.12
C VAL A 104 -0.26 6.88 -4.24
N LEU A 105 -0.22 6.52 -2.96
CA LEU A 105 -1.30 6.82 -2.02
C LEU A 105 -1.56 8.31 -1.90
N LEU A 106 -0.52 9.15 -1.85
CA LEU A 106 -0.68 10.62 -1.81
C LEU A 106 -1.39 11.15 -3.07
N LEU A 107 -0.98 10.69 -4.24
CA LEU A 107 -1.59 11.07 -5.52
C LEU A 107 -3.04 10.62 -5.63
N VAL A 108 -3.32 9.39 -5.19
CA VAL A 108 -4.67 8.81 -5.23
C VAL A 108 -5.58 9.44 -4.20
N LYS A 109 -5.08 9.76 -2.99
CA LYS A 109 -5.87 10.39 -1.93
C LYS A 109 -6.50 11.70 -2.40
N GLY A 110 -5.74 12.57 -3.06
CA GLY A 110 -6.26 13.82 -3.60
C GLY A 110 -7.34 13.61 -4.67
N ARG A 111 -7.21 12.56 -5.48
CA ARG A 111 -8.25 12.20 -6.48
C ARG A 111 -9.51 11.63 -5.84
N ILE A 112 -9.38 10.78 -4.82
CA ILE A 112 -10.51 10.21 -4.09
C ILE A 112 -11.28 11.32 -3.37
N GLU A 113 -10.60 12.21 -2.65
CA GLU A 113 -11.22 13.35 -1.96
C GLU A 113 -11.88 14.34 -2.94
N GLY A 114 -11.31 14.52 -4.13
CA GLY A 114 -11.87 15.36 -5.19
C GLY A 114 -13.08 14.76 -5.91
N SER A 115 -13.35 13.46 -5.75
CA SER A 115 -14.49 12.77 -6.37
C SER A 115 -15.70 12.74 -5.44
N ALA A 116 -16.91 12.91 -5.99
CA ALA A 116 -18.14 12.89 -5.19
C ALA A 116 -18.37 11.53 -4.50
N GLU A 117 -18.09 10.43 -5.20
CA GLU A 117 -18.17 9.07 -4.67
C GLU A 117 -17.12 8.82 -3.59
N GLY A 118 -15.86 9.16 -3.86
CA GLY A 118 -14.76 8.99 -2.90
C GLY A 118 -14.98 9.80 -1.62
N LYS A 119 -15.49 11.04 -1.73
CA LYS A 119 -15.85 11.86 -0.58
C LYS A 119 -16.97 11.23 0.26
N ALA A 120 -18.02 10.71 -0.36
CA ALA A 120 -19.12 10.06 0.36
C ALA A 120 -18.63 8.82 1.14
N VAL A 121 -17.79 7.99 0.52
CA VAL A 121 -17.19 6.83 1.17
C VAL A 121 -16.26 7.24 2.32
N LEU A 122 -15.44 8.28 2.13
CA LEU A 122 -14.56 8.81 3.18
C LEU A 122 -15.34 9.39 4.36
N GLU A 123 -16.46 10.08 4.12
CA GLU A 123 -17.34 10.59 5.17
C GLU A 123 -18.00 9.46 5.96
N GLN A 124 -18.44 8.40 5.28
CA GLN A 124 -18.96 7.19 5.94
C GLN A 124 -17.88 6.54 6.80
N GLN A 125 -16.68 6.35 6.27
CA GLN A 125 -15.56 5.77 7.00
C GLN A 125 -15.19 6.64 8.23
N LEU A 126 -15.16 7.96 8.08
CA LEU A 126 -14.90 8.88 9.18
C LEU A 126 -15.96 8.76 10.29
N SER A 127 -17.24 8.66 9.91
CA SER A 127 -18.33 8.48 10.87
C SER A 127 -18.20 7.18 11.67
N PHE A 128 -17.80 6.10 10.98
CA PHE A 128 -17.56 4.79 11.60
C PHE A 128 -16.37 4.85 12.56
N VAL A 129 -15.23 5.38 12.13
CA VAL A 129 -14.02 5.52 12.96
C VAL A 129 -14.30 6.34 14.21
N ARG A 130 -15.03 7.46 14.09
CA ARG A 130 -15.43 8.30 15.24
C ARG A 130 -16.28 7.52 16.23
N ARG A 131 -17.28 6.79 15.74
CA ARG A 131 -18.16 5.97 16.59
C ARG A 131 -17.37 4.88 17.31
N THR A 132 -16.57 4.11 16.58
CA THR A 132 -15.79 3.00 17.14
C THR A 132 -14.72 3.49 18.11
N SER A 133 -14.05 4.61 17.81
CA SER A 133 -13.08 5.23 18.73
C SER A 133 -13.75 5.72 20.02
N LYS A 134 -14.94 6.31 19.93
CA LYS A 134 -15.71 6.71 21.11
C LYS A 134 -16.08 5.50 21.98
N ILE A 135 -16.61 4.44 21.35
CA ILE A 135 -16.95 3.19 22.05
C ILE A 135 -15.70 2.60 22.73
N ALA A 136 -14.56 2.54 22.03
CA ALA A 136 -13.32 2.03 22.60
C ALA A 136 -12.87 2.84 23.82
N LYS A 137 -12.94 4.18 23.75
CA LYS A 137 -12.59 5.06 24.88
C LYS A 137 -13.55 4.90 26.06
N GLU A 138 -14.84 4.79 25.79
CA GLU A 138 -15.86 4.56 26.82
C GLU A 138 -15.66 3.21 27.51
N GLU A 139 -15.33 2.16 26.75
CA GLU A 139 -15.04 0.83 27.29
C GLU A 139 -13.76 0.83 28.13
N THR A 140 -12.70 1.50 27.68
CA THR A 140 -11.49 1.67 28.49
C THR A 140 -11.78 2.45 29.76
N ALA A 141 -12.49 3.58 29.69
CA ALA A 141 -12.86 4.36 30.85
C ALA A 141 -13.75 3.58 31.83
N ARG A 142 -14.68 2.77 31.32
CA ARG A 142 -15.53 1.86 32.11
C ARG A 142 -14.68 0.78 32.77
N ARG A 143 -13.76 0.13 32.06
CA ARG A 143 -12.85 -0.87 32.63
C ARG A 143 -11.95 -0.28 33.70
N ASP A 144 -11.40 0.91 33.46
CA ASP A 144 -10.55 1.60 34.43
C ASP A 144 -11.36 2.01 35.67
N ALA A 145 -12.62 2.42 35.50
CA ALA A 145 -13.51 2.73 36.62
C ALA A 145 -13.85 1.46 37.42
N LEU A 146 -14.21 0.36 36.76
CA LEU A 146 -14.44 -0.93 37.39
C LEU A 146 -13.18 -1.44 38.11
N PHE A 147 -12.01 -1.25 37.52
CA PHE A 147 -10.74 -1.61 38.12
C PHE A 147 -10.43 -0.77 39.35
N ARG A 148 -10.67 0.55 39.30
CA ARG A 148 -10.55 1.41 40.47
C ARG A 148 -11.52 0.99 41.58
N GLU A 149 -12.81 0.82 41.27
CA GLU A 149 -13.84 0.37 42.22
C GLU A 149 -13.45 -0.97 42.87
N TYR A 150 -12.97 -1.92 42.07
CA TYR A 150 -12.44 -3.18 42.57
C TYR A 150 -11.26 -2.99 43.53
N VAL A 151 -10.24 -2.23 43.14
CA VAL A 151 -9.03 -2.03 43.96
C VAL A 151 -9.34 -1.25 45.25
N THR A 152 -10.27 -0.29 45.23
CA THR A 152 -10.54 0.57 46.38
C THR A 152 -11.60 0.02 47.33
N GLU A 153 -12.64 -0.65 46.81
CA GLU A 153 -13.83 -1.01 47.58
C GLU A 153 -14.07 -2.53 47.65
N HIS A 154 -13.54 -3.30 46.70
CA HIS A 154 -13.84 -4.73 46.57
C HIS A 154 -12.60 -5.61 46.36
N SER A 155 -11.47 -5.22 46.95
CA SER A 155 -10.20 -5.95 46.84
C SER A 155 -10.18 -7.25 47.64
N ASP A 156 -11.25 -7.53 48.38
CA ASP A 156 -11.48 -8.72 49.20
C ASP A 156 -11.97 -9.94 48.40
N MET A 157 -12.45 -9.74 47.17
CA MET A 157 -12.84 -10.80 46.23
C MET A 157 -11.93 -10.80 45.00
N THR A 158 -12.01 -11.82 44.15
CA THR A 158 -11.25 -11.84 42.89
C THR A 158 -11.92 -10.97 41.82
N TRP A 159 -11.12 -10.48 40.86
CA TRP A 159 -11.62 -9.68 39.74
C TRP A 159 -12.78 -10.37 39.00
N GLN A 160 -12.71 -11.69 38.82
CA GLN A 160 -13.74 -12.46 38.15
C GLN A 160 -15.06 -12.49 38.95
N GLU A 161 -14.99 -12.66 40.28
CA GLU A 161 -16.15 -12.64 41.17
C GLU A 161 -16.79 -11.25 41.27
N PHE A 162 -15.98 -10.18 41.26
CA PHE A 162 -16.44 -8.80 41.22
C PHE A 162 -17.18 -8.49 39.93
N ILE A 163 -16.65 -8.92 38.78
CA ILE A 163 -17.29 -8.73 37.48
C ILE A 163 -18.58 -9.54 37.37
N ASP A 164 -18.61 -10.79 37.85
CA ASP A 164 -19.83 -11.61 37.85
C ASP A 164 -20.89 -11.05 38.82
N TRP A 165 -20.50 -10.53 39.98
CA TRP A 165 -21.37 -9.80 40.89
C TRP A 165 -21.96 -8.53 40.24
N LYS A 166 -21.13 -7.71 39.59
CA LYS A 166 -21.58 -6.50 38.90
C LYS A 166 -22.49 -6.79 37.71
N ASN A 167 -22.30 -7.94 37.07
CA ASN A 167 -23.15 -8.43 35.98
C ASN A 167 -24.40 -9.19 36.46
N GLY A 168 -24.66 -9.24 37.78
CA GLY A 168 -25.84 -9.86 38.35
C GLY A 168 -25.87 -11.39 38.25
N LYS A 169 -24.73 -12.03 37.99
CA LYS A 169 -24.63 -13.49 38.06
C LYS A 169 -24.54 -13.93 39.53
N PRO A 170 -25.19 -15.05 39.90
CA PRO A 170 -25.14 -15.53 41.27
C PRO A 170 -23.69 -15.84 41.67
N GLN A 171 -23.19 -15.19 42.72
CA GLN A 171 -21.89 -15.50 43.31
C GLN A 171 -21.89 -16.96 43.76
N GLN A 172 -21.20 -17.83 43.03
CA GLN A 172 -20.83 -19.14 43.54
C GLN A 172 -19.76 -18.94 44.60
N LYS A 173 -20.19 -18.74 45.85
CA LYS A 173 -19.28 -18.78 46.99
C LYS A 173 -18.59 -20.15 46.98
N SER A 174 -17.31 -20.18 46.64
CA SER A 174 -16.45 -21.33 46.88
C SER A 174 -16.39 -21.55 48.40
N LYS A 175 -17.23 -22.46 48.90
CA LYS A 175 -17.12 -22.97 50.27
C LYS A 175 -15.79 -23.71 50.40
N LYS A 176 -14.98 -23.23 51.35
CA LYS A 176 -13.82 -23.90 51.93
C LYS A 176 -14.15 -25.32 52.37
#